data_AF-A0A9P1IZJ4-F1
#
_entry.id   AF-A0A9P1IZJ4-F1
#
_cell.length_a   1.000
_cell.length_b   1.000
_cell.length_c   1.000
_cell.angle_alpha   90.00
_cell.angle_beta   90.00
_cell.angle_gamma   90.00
#
_symmetry.space_group_name_H-M   'P 1'
#
loop_
_entity.id
_entity.type
_entity.pdbx_description
1 polymer ?
#
loop_
_entity_poly.entity_id
_entity_poly.type
_entity_poly.pdbx_seq_one_letter_code
_entity_poly.pdbx_strand_id
1 'polypeptide(L)'
;MEESCPPQINPPSYLHTPRFLALSSRTITLIAIPTHFFGFYCILFKISSAVRSAKIVLFLSCLWCLIYDIAQGFLSIPFILIPTFSGATLGWASNLKIEIHMVVGLFLLLKALEEVYRTLPNLPNYIKSMRIDVLTSEPFDIIIRSTICSTTVAMEILFLATLNYYNLYKKSNLSISLSTRKMQKSFFLAICVQIMVPAILLALPLIYVAYLCINETYNQAANNFFILSFGIYGTSSTLSMILTHRNFRKTLFCIGKIKKKKEVSINIKESKIVISRPFGLANLTP
;
A
#
# COMPACT_ATOMS: atom_id res chain seq x y z
N MET A 1 -46.53 36.80 19.01
CA MET A 1 -45.85 35.52 18.74
C MET A 1 -44.48 35.88 18.21
N GLU A 2 -43.44 35.76 19.03
CA GLU A 2 -42.06 35.93 18.58
C GLU A 2 -41.74 34.79 17.60
N GLU A 3 -41.40 35.13 16.36
CA GLU A 3 -40.74 34.20 15.45
C GLU A 3 -39.37 33.86 16.03
N SER A 4 -39.25 32.69 16.64
CA SER A 4 -37.96 32.13 17.00
C SER A 4 -37.18 31.87 15.70
N CYS A 5 -36.04 32.55 15.54
CA CYS A 5 -35.09 32.23 14.47
C CYS A 5 -34.77 30.72 14.51
N PRO A 6 -34.72 30.03 13.35
CA PRO A 6 -34.27 28.65 13.32
C PRO A 6 -32.89 28.57 13.99
N PRO A 7 -32.62 27.52 14.79
CA PRO A 7 -31.35 27.39 15.49
C PRO A 7 -30.22 27.57 14.47
N GLN A 8 -29.28 28.49 14.74
CA GLN A 8 -28.10 28.67 13.92
C GLN A 8 -27.34 27.33 13.91
N ILE A 9 -27.50 26.56 12.83
CA ILE A 9 -26.74 25.34 12.61
C ILE A 9 -25.30 25.79 12.44
N ASN A 10 -24.46 25.55 13.45
CA ASN A 10 -23.04 25.80 13.36
C ASN A 10 -22.50 25.25 12.04
N PRO A 11 -21.65 26.00 11.31
CA PRO A 11 -21.08 25.51 10.08
C PRO A 11 -20.36 24.17 10.37
N PRO A 12 -20.52 23.17 9.49
CA PRO A 12 -19.96 21.86 9.72
C PRO A 12 -18.44 21.98 9.91
N SER A 13 -17.91 21.28 10.90
CA SER A 13 -16.47 21.24 11.18
C SER A 13 -15.69 20.90 9.91
N TYR A 14 -14.49 21.47 9.77
CA TYR A 14 -13.61 21.29 8.60
C TYR A 14 -13.46 19.81 8.20
N LEU A 15 -13.44 18.90 9.18
CA LEU A 15 -13.32 17.46 8.99
C LEU A 15 -14.44 16.83 8.16
N HIS A 16 -15.62 17.45 8.09
CA HIS A 16 -16.75 16.98 7.27
C HIS A 16 -16.63 17.41 5.81
N THR A 17 -15.77 18.39 5.51
CA THR A 17 -15.75 19.04 4.20
C THR A 17 -15.02 18.21 3.14
N PRO A 18 -15.44 18.31 1.85
CA PRO A 18 -14.69 17.71 0.74
C PRO A 18 -13.27 18.27 0.62
N ARG A 19 -13.05 19.52 1.04
CA ARG A 19 -11.73 20.17 1.02
C ARG A 19 -10.75 19.50 1.98
N PHE A 20 -11.19 19.11 3.17
CA PHE A 20 -10.37 18.35 4.10
C PHE A 20 -9.94 17.02 3.50
N LEU A 21 -10.90 16.26 2.96
CA LEU A 21 -10.61 14.97 2.34
C LEU A 21 -9.63 15.12 1.18
N ALA A 22 -9.91 16.02 0.23
CA ALA A 22 -9.08 16.21 -0.95
C ALA A 22 -7.65 16.67 -0.60
N LEU A 23 -7.50 17.61 0.34
CA LEU A 23 -6.18 18.08 0.76
C LEU A 23 -5.38 16.97 1.45
N SER A 24 -6.03 16.23 2.34
CA SER A 24 -5.40 15.13 3.09
C SER A 24 -4.98 14.00 2.14
N SER A 25 -5.86 13.57 1.23
CA SER A 25 -5.56 12.56 0.22
C SER A 25 -4.39 12.95 -0.68
N ARG A 26 -4.36 14.20 -1.18
CA ARG A 26 -3.24 14.69 -2.00
C ARG A 26 -1.92 14.74 -1.23
N THR A 27 -1.98 15.14 0.05
CA THR A 27 -0.80 15.17 0.92
C THR A 27 -0.26 13.75 1.16
N ILE A 28 -1.13 12.78 1.39
CA ILE A 28 -0.76 11.37 1.50
C ILE A 28 -0.06 10.91 0.22
N THR A 29 -0.64 11.16 -0.96
CA THR A 29 -0.02 10.78 -2.25
C THR A 29 1.33 11.48 -2.46
N LEU A 30 1.46 12.75 -2.07
CA LEU A 30 2.73 13.50 -2.18
C LEU A 30 3.85 12.85 -1.35
N ILE A 31 3.51 12.26 -0.19
CA ILE A 31 4.44 11.51 0.66
C ILE A 31 4.64 10.08 0.14
N ALA A 32 3.60 9.48 -0.44
CA ALA A 32 3.62 8.13 -1.00
C ALA A 32 4.64 8.00 -2.13
N ILE A 33 4.63 8.95 -3.07
CA ILE A 33 5.49 8.96 -4.25
C ILE A 33 6.98 8.76 -3.89
N PRO A 34 7.64 9.63 -3.09
CA PRO A 34 9.05 9.45 -2.74
C PRO A 34 9.29 8.14 -1.96
N THR A 35 8.33 7.70 -1.15
CA THR A 35 8.40 6.43 -0.42
C THR A 35 8.46 5.24 -1.38
N HIS A 36 7.60 5.21 -2.41
CA HIS A 36 7.60 4.18 -3.46
C HIS A 36 8.85 4.21 -4.31
N PHE A 37 9.32 5.38 -4.73
CA PHE A 37 10.57 5.50 -5.49
C PHE A 37 11.78 5.00 -4.69
N PHE A 38 11.83 5.29 -3.39
CA PHE A 38 12.85 4.73 -2.51
C PHE A 38 12.71 3.20 -2.37
N GLY A 39 11.47 2.69 -2.28
CA GLY A 39 11.15 1.27 -2.34
C GLY A 39 11.69 0.59 -3.60
N PHE A 40 11.45 1.17 -4.78
CA PHE A 40 11.97 0.67 -6.05
C PHE A 40 13.50 0.64 -6.07
N TYR A 41 14.16 1.70 -5.62
CA TYR A 41 15.62 1.73 -5.49
C TYR A 41 16.12 0.58 -4.61
N CYS A 42 15.49 0.37 -3.46
CA CYS A 42 15.83 -0.73 -2.55
C CYS A 42 15.64 -2.10 -3.21
N ILE A 43 14.49 -2.33 -3.87
CA ILE A 43 14.20 -3.59 -4.56
C ILE A 43 15.22 -3.86 -5.66
N LEU A 44 15.44 -2.89 -6.54
CA LEU A 44 16.30 -3.04 -7.72
C LEU A 44 17.76 -3.26 -7.35
N PHE A 45 18.27 -2.53 -6.35
CA PHE A 45 19.70 -2.48 -6.08
C PHE A 45 20.15 -3.15 -4.77
N LYS A 46 19.23 -3.47 -3.83
CA LYS A 46 19.59 -4.04 -2.51
C LYS A 46 19.05 -5.44 -2.26
N ILE A 47 18.18 -5.97 -3.12
CA ILE A 47 17.79 -7.39 -3.10
C ILE A 47 18.82 -8.24 -3.85
N SER A 48 19.22 -9.35 -3.24
CA SER A 48 20.10 -10.36 -3.84
C SER A 48 19.49 -10.97 -5.10
N SER A 49 20.29 -11.19 -6.13
CA SER A 49 19.88 -11.91 -7.35
C SER A 49 19.45 -13.36 -7.07
N ALA A 50 19.88 -13.95 -5.94
CA ALA A 50 19.52 -15.31 -5.53
C ALA A 50 18.02 -15.51 -5.23
N VAL A 51 17.23 -14.44 -5.07
CA VAL A 51 15.77 -14.48 -4.83
C VAL A 51 15.01 -13.74 -5.94
N ARG A 52 15.39 -13.97 -7.20
CA ARG A 52 14.88 -13.26 -8.38
C ARG A 52 13.34 -13.24 -8.49
N SER A 53 12.66 -14.38 -8.33
CA SER A 53 11.20 -14.43 -8.44
C SER A 53 10.52 -13.56 -7.38
N ALA A 54 11.02 -13.63 -6.14
CA ALA A 54 10.55 -12.84 -5.02
C ALA A 54 10.80 -11.33 -5.21
N LYS A 55 11.93 -10.96 -5.83
CA LYS A 55 12.25 -9.58 -6.22
C LYS A 55 11.24 -9.01 -7.21
N ILE A 56 10.82 -9.79 -8.20
CA ILE A 56 9.83 -9.39 -9.20
C ILE A 56 8.48 -9.15 -8.53
N VAL A 57 8.04 -10.06 -7.65
CA VAL A 57 6.78 -9.92 -6.92
C VAL A 57 6.75 -8.65 -6.08
N LEU A 58 7.82 -8.34 -5.34
CA LEU A 58 7.91 -7.10 -4.58
C LEU A 58 7.90 -5.85 -5.47
N PHE A 59 8.58 -5.90 -6.62
CA PHE A 59 8.58 -4.78 -7.56
C PHE A 59 7.17 -4.50 -8.10
N LEU A 60 6.48 -5.55 -8.57
CA LEU A 60 5.13 -5.43 -9.10
C LEU A 60 4.14 -4.99 -8.01
N SER A 61 4.27 -5.50 -6.79
CA SER A 61 3.45 -5.09 -5.66
C SER A 61 3.64 -3.61 -5.32
N CYS A 62 4.88 -3.13 -5.27
CA CYS A 62 5.18 -1.70 -5.03
C CYS A 62 4.70 -0.82 -6.20
N LEU A 63 4.78 -1.31 -7.45
CA LEU A 63 4.27 -0.60 -8.62
C LEU A 63 2.75 -0.46 -8.56
N TRP A 64 2.04 -1.53 -8.22
CA TRP A 64 0.59 -1.47 -8.02
C TRP A 64 0.20 -0.56 -6.86
N CYS A 65 0.96 -0.53 -5.76
CA CYS A 65 0.72 0.41 -4.66
C CYS A 65 0.89 1.88 -5.11
N LEU A 66 1.90 2.18 -5.92
CA LEU A 66 2.08 3.53 -6.46
C LEU A 66 0.93 3.92 -7.40
N ILE A 67 0.53 3.02 -8.32
CA ILE A 67 -0.59 3.26 -9.23
C ILE A 67 -1.87 3.51 -8.43
N TYR A 68 -2.13 2.67 -7.41
CA TYR A 68 -3.26 2.82 -6.52
C TYR A 68 -3.26 4.14 -5.75
N ASP A 69 -2.14 4.53 -5.13
CA ASP A 69 -2.04 5.78 -4.36
C ASP A 69 -2.24 7.03 -5.24
N ILE A 70 -1.78 7.00 -6.50
CA ILE A 70 -2.04 8.07 -7.49
C ILE A 70 -3.52 8.07 -7.89
N ALA A 71 -4.07 6.89 -8.19
CA ALA A 71 -5.47 6.75 -8.57
C ALA A 71 -6.41 7.25 -7.47
N GLN A 72 -6.18 6.85 -6.22
CA GLN A 72 -7.05 7.15 -5.08
C GLN A 72 -6.84 8.55 -4.50
N GLY A 73 -5.60 9.08 -4.49
CA GLY A 73 -5.31 10.34 -3.82
C GLY A 73 -5.12 11.55 -4.73
N PHE A 74 -5.09 11.35 -6.06
CA PHE A 74 -5.01 12.44 -7.03
C PHE A 74 -6.07 12.33 -8.14
N LEU A 75 -6.19 11.17 -8.79
CA LEU A 75 -7.03 11.02 -9.98
C LEU A 75 -8.52 10.94 -9.64
N SER A 76 -8.89 10.11 -8.68
CA SER A 76 -10.27 9.69 -8.40
C SER A 76 -10.58 9.68 -6.90
N ILE A 77 -10.29 10.78 -6.18
CA ILE A 77 -10.52 10.91 -4.74
C ILE A 77 -12.01 10.68 -4.43
N PRO A 78 -12.40 9.57 -3.78
CA PRO A 78 -13.81 9.24 -3.58
C PRO A 78 -14.35 9.95 -2.33
N PHE A 79 -15.45 10.68 -2.47
CA PHE A 79 -16.19 11.29 -1.37
C PHE A 79 -17.49 10.51 -1.19
N ILE A 80 -17.49 9.56 -0.25
CA ILE A 80 -18.57 8.60 -0.06
C ILE A 80 -19.50 9.01 1.09
N LEU A 81 -20.78 8.75 0.92
CA LEU A 81 -21.89 8.94 1.85
C LEU A 81 -22.40 7.57 2.30
N ILE A 82 -21.92 7.09 3.44
CA ILE A 82 -22.40 5.87 4.12
C ILE A 82 -23.49 6.29 5.12
N PRO A 83 -24.68 5.66 5.15
CA PRO A 83 -25.01 4.31 4.65
C PRO A 83 -25.59 4.22 3.24
N THR A 84 -25.86 5.33 2.55
CA THR A 84 -26.46 5.28 1.20
C THR A 84 -25.55 4.67 0.13
N PHE A 85 -24.27 4.49 0.43
CA PHE A 85 -23.22 4.12 -0.53
C PHE A 85 -23.33 4.95 -1.81
N SER A 86 -23.56 6.26 -1.67
CA SER A 86 -23.52 7.22 -2.76
C SER A 86 -22.28 8.09 -2.62
N GLY A 87 -21.91 8.85 -3.64
CA GLY A 87 -20.73 9.69 -3.52
C GLY A 87 -20.41 10.49 -4.76
N ALA A 88 -19.37 11.30 -4.63
CA ALA A 88 -18.82 12.08 -5.73
C ALA A 88 -17.32 11.82 -5.82
N THR A 89 -16.71 12.16 -6.95
CA THR A 89 -15.25 12.22 -7.05
C THR A 89 -14.73 13.65 -6.94
N LEU A 90 -13.68 13.84 -6.16
CA LEU A 90 -12.99 15.12 -5.95
C LEU A 90 -11.62 15.16 -6.66
N GLY A 91 -11.28 14.08 -7.38
CA GLY A 91 -10.00 13.94 -8.07
C GLY A 91 -9.97 14.67 -9.40
N TRP A 92 -8.79 14.75 -10.02
CA TRP A 92 -8.60 15.43 -11.30
C TRP A 92 -9.47 14.86 -12.43
N ALA A 93 -9.76 13.56 -12.41
CA ALA A 93 -10.61 12.92 -13.42
C ALA A 93 -12.07 13.44 -13.43
N SER A 94 -12.54 14.06 -12.35
CA SER A 94 -13.85 14.74 -12.32
C SER A 94 -13.99 15.81 -13.42
N ASN A 95 -12.88 16.46 -13.79
CA ASN A 95 -12.86 17.50 -14.84
C ASN A 95 -13.11 16.95 -16.24
N LEU A 96 -12.85 15.66 -16.46
CA LEU A 96 -12.99 15.03 -17.77
C LEU A 96 -14.42 14.54 -18.06
N LYS A 97 -15.36 14.72 -17.11
CA LYS A 97 -16.70 14.13 -17.15
C LYS A 97 -16.69 12.60 -17.38
N ILE A 98 -15.53 11.94 -17.26
CA ILE A 98 -15.39 10.50 -17.27
C ILE A 98 -16.03 10.03 -15.98
N GLU A 99 -17.22 9.46 -16.09
CA GLU A 99 -17.87 8.79 -14.98
C GLU A 99 -16.90 7.72 -14.46
N ILE A 100 -16.57 7.77 -13.17
CA ILE A 100 -15.53 6.96 -12.51
C ILE A 100 -15.96 5.49 -12.31
N HIS A 101 -16.68 4.97 -13.30
CA HIS A 101 -16.95 3.55 -13.48
C HIS A 101 -15.69 2.69 -13.57
N MET A 102 -14.48 3.26 -13.72
CA MET A 102 -13.26 2.47 -13.93
C MET A 102 -12.38 2.24 -12.69
N VAL A 103 -12.53 3.02 -11.60
CA VAL A 103 -11.72 2.84 -10.37
C VAL A 103 -12.55 2.22 -9.23
N VAL A 104 -13.87 2.44 -9.25
CA VAL A 104 -14.83 1.84 -8.31
C VAL A 104 -15.60 0.66 -8.95
N GLY A 105 -15.57 0.55 -10.28
CA GLY A 105 -16.37 -0.43 -11.03
C GLY A 105 -15.86 -1.87 -11.05
N LEU A 106 -14.90 -2.25 -10.20
CA LEU A 106 -14.72 -3.67 -9.89
C LEU A 106 -15.77 -4.18 -8.90
N PHE A 107 -16.54 -3.30 -8.22
CA PHE A 107 -17.57 -3.77 -7.28
C PHE A 107 -18.94 -3.09 -7.30
N LEU A 108 -19.15 -1.91 -7.86
CA LEU A 108 -20.35 -1.13 -7.52
C LEU A 108 -21.05 -0.49 -8.74
N LEU A 109 -22.32 -0.86 -8.93
CA LEU A 109 -23.18 -0.55 -10.08
C LEU A 109 -24.28 0.44 -9.66
N LEU A 110 -24.51 1.50 -10.45
CA LEU A 110 -25.21 2.70 -9.98
C LEU A 110 -26.74 2.57 -9.72
N LYS A 111 -27.29 3.39 -8.79
CA LYS A 111 -28.76 3.67 -8.61
C LYS A 111 -29.09 5.19 -8.78
N ALA A 112 -30.37 5.55 -8.68
CA ALA A 112 -30.92 6.90 -8.87
C ALA A 112 -30.81 7.82 -7.63
N LEU A 113 -30.50 9.09 -7.88
CA LEU A 113 -30.31 10.20 -6.92
C LEU A 113 -31.46 10.39 -5.92
N GLU A 114 -32.68 9.99 -6.29
CA GLU A 114 -33.90 10.15 -5.48
C GLU A 114 -33.86 9.36 -4.16
N GLU A 115 -33.23 8.18 -4.15
CA GLU A 115 -33.10 7.35 -2.94
C GLU A 115 -32.21 8.01 -1.88
N VAL A 116 -31.12 8.68 -2.31
CA VAL A 116 -30.17 9.36 -1.42
C VAL A 116 -30.88 10.44 -0.59
N TYR A 117 -31.76 11.21 -1.24
CA TYR A 117 -32.52 12.25 -0.56
C TYR A 117 -33.59 11.72 0.39
N ARG A 118 -34.11 10.50 0.15
CA ARG A 118 -35.03 9.84 1.10
C ARG A 118 -34.31 9.35 2.35
N THR A 119 -33.13 8.75 2.21
CA THR A 119 -32.35 8.23 3.34
C THR A 119 -31.65 9.33 4.15
N LEU A 120 -31.23 10.42 3.49
CA LEU A 120 -30.49 11.52 4.12
C LEU A 120 -31.19 12.88 3.90
N PRO A 121 -32.34 13.15 4.56
CA PRO A 121 -33.16 14.35 4.30
C PRO A 121 -32.44 15.66 4.67
N ASN A 122 -31.60 15.64 5.70
CA ASN A 122 -30.92 16.82 6.27
C ASN A 122 -29.49 17.00 5.75
N LEU A 123 -29.23 16.67 4.49
CA LEU A 123 -27.90 16.80 3.91
C LEU A 123 -27.50 18.29 3.72
N PRO A 124 -26.29 18.70 4.10
CA PRO A 124 -25.83 20.07 3.92
C PRO A 124 -25.80 20.52 2.45
N ASN A 125 -26.07 21.82 2.20
CA ASN A 125 -26.17 22.39 0.85
C ASN A 125 -24.92 22.17 -0.01
N TYR A 126 -23.72 22.20 0.58
CA TYR A 126 -22.47 21.97 -0.16
C TYR A 126 -22.34 20.54 -0.70
N ILE A 127 -22.98 19.55 -0.07
CA ILE A 127 -23.03 18.18 -0.57
C ILE A 127 -24.10 18.05 -1.66
N LYS A 128 -25.26 18.69 -1.48
CA LYS A 128 -26.33 18.75 -2.47
C LYS A 128 -25.90 19.38 -3.79
N SER A 129 -24.97 20.34 -3.75
CA SER A 129 -24.40 20.97 -4.95
C SER A 129 -23.35 20.13 -5.68
N MET A 130 -22.91 19.00 -5.11
CA MET A 130 -21.99 18.08 -5.79
C MET A 130 -22.75 17.16 -6.75
N ARG A 131 -22.09 16.74 -7.83
CA ARG A 131 -22.59 15.66 -8.69
C ARG A 131 -22.44 14.35 -7.92
N ILE A 132 -23.49 13.95 -7.22
CA ILE A 132 -23.57 12.69 -6.49
C ILE A 132 -24.00 11.59 -7.46
N ASP A 133 -23.14 10.60 -7.62
CA ASP A 133 -23.45 9.35 -8.29
C ASP A 133 -23.78 8.31 -7.20
N VAL A 134 -24.83 7.50 -7.36
CA VAL A 134 -25.20 6.49 -6.35
C VAL A 134 -24.51 5.18 -6.68
N LEU A 135 -23.72 4.58 -5.78
CA LEU A 135 -22.86 3.44 -6.13
C LEU A 135 -23.56 2.07 -6.07
N THR A 136 -24.72 1.93 -5.41
CA THR A 136 -25.49 0.67 -5.40
C THR A 136 -26.99 0.87 -5.16
N SER A 137 -27.76 -0.13 -5.54
CA SER A 137 -29.18 -0.26 -5.22
C SER A 137 -29.46 -0.91 -3.88
N GLU A 138 -28.59 -1.83 -3.45
CA GLU A 138 -28.80 -2.72 -2.31
C GLU A 138 -27.53 -2.76 -1.46
N PRO A 139 -27.51 -2.16 -0.25
CA PRO A 139 -26.33 -2.13 0.60
C PRO A 139 -25.87 -3.55 0.98
N PHE A 140 -26.81 -4.49 1.10
CA PHE A 140 -26.51 -5.90 1.37
C PHE A 140 -25.73 -6.57 0.23
N ASP A 141 -25.99 -6.24 -1.02
CA ASP A 141 -25.26 -6.80 -2.16
C ASP A 141 -23.80 -6.35 -2.16
N ILE A 142 -23.52 -5.09 -1.81
CA ILE A 142 -22.14 -4.61 -1.60
C ILE A 142 -21.46 -5.44 -0.53
N ILE A 143 -22.09 -5.54 0.65
CA ILE A 143 -21.51 -6.20 1.81
C ILE A 143 -21.21 -7.66 1.47
N ILE A 144 -22.14 -8.36 0.81
CA ILE A 144 -21.96 -9.75 0.37
C ILE A 144 -20.79 -9.85 -0.63
N ARG A 145 -20.77 -9.04 -1.69
CA ARG A 145 -19.70 -9.06 -2.70
C ARG A 145 -18.33 -8.72 -2.09
N SER A 146 -18.26 -7.69 -1.25
CA SER A 146 -17.02 -7.30 -0.57
C SER A 146 -16.52 -8.38 0.38
N THR A 147 -17.45 -9.08 1.06
CA THR A 147 -17.12 -10.18 1.96
C THR A 147 -16.59 -11.39 1.17
N ILE A 148 -17.26 -11.76 0.07
CA ILE A 148 -16.80 -12.84 -0.82
C ILE A 148 -15.41 -12.52 -1.37
N CYS A 149 -15.19 -11.33 -1.92
CA CYS A 149 -13.88 -10.94 -2.45
C CYS A 149 -12.79 -10.98 -1.37
N SER A 150 -13.05 -10.38 -0.21
CA SER A 150 -12.09 -10.33 0.90
C SER A 150 -11.73 -11.73 1.41
N THR A 151 -12.72 -12.61 1.51
CA THR A 151 -12.50 -14.00 1.95
C THR A 151 -11.74 -14.81 0.91
N THR A 152 -12.02 -14.66 -0.39
CA THR A 152 -11.24 -15.29 -1.46
C THR A 152 -9.78 -14.87 -1.40
N VAL A 153 -9.50 -13.57 -1.32
CA VAL A 153 -8.12 -13.04 -1.22
C VAL A 153 -7.43 -13.55 0.04
N ALA A 154 -8.13 -13.59 1.18
CA ALA A 154 -7.57 -14.13 2.42
C ALA A 154 -7.20 -15.61 2.28
N MET A 155 -8.04 -16.43 1.62
CA MET A 155 -7.77 -17.84 1.38
C MET A 155 -6.54 -18.04 0.49
N GLU A 156 -6.38 -17.26 -0.57
CA GLU A 156 -5.19 -17.31 -1.45
C GLU A 156 -3.90 -16.97 -0.69
N ILE A 157 -3.94 -15.92 0.15
CA ILE A 157 -2.80 -15.52 0.99
C ILE A 157 -2.42 -16.64 1.95
N LEU A 158 -3.42 -17.24 2.63
CA LEU A 158 -3.18 -18.34 3.58
C LEU A 158 -2.64 -19.58 2.89
N PHE A 159 -3.19 -19.94 1.72
CA PHE A 159 -2.72 -21.06 0.91
C PHE A 159 -1.25 -20.87 0.49
N LEU A 160 -0.91 -19.70 -0.08
CA LEU A 160 0.45 -19.37 -0.48
C LEU A 160 1.41 -19.32 0.71
N ALA A 161 1.00 -18.74 1.84
CA ALA A 161 1.81 -18.71 3.06
C ALA A 161 2.11 -20.13 3.57
N THR A 162 1.11 -21.00 3.57
CA THR A 162 1.25 -22.40 4.01
C THR A 162 2.19 -23.19 3.10
N LEU A 163 2.04 -23.05 1.77
CA LEU A 163 2.94 -23.68 0.80
C LEU A 163 4.38 -23.20 0.94
N ASN A 164 4.59 -21.89 1.12
CA ASN A 164 5.93 -21.33 1.32
C ASN A 164 6.55 -21.82 2.64
N TYR A 165 5.77 -21.86 3.73
CA TYR A 165 6.21 -22.41 5.00
C TYR A 165 6.65 -23.88 4.87
N TYR A 166 5.81 -24.72 4.26
CA TYR A 166 6.13 -26.14 4.05
C TYR A 166 7.42 -26.32 3.24
N ASN A 167 7.55 -25.63 2.11
CA ASN A 167 8.71 -25.76 1.23
C ASN A 167 10.02 -25.19 1.82
N LEU A 168 9.96 -24.13 2.65
CA LEU A 168 11.14 -23.50 3.23
C LEU A 168 11.59 -24.12 4.57
N TYR A 169 10.64 -24.61 5.38
CA TYR A 169 10.93 -25.08 6.74
C TYR A 169 10.84 -26.59 6.90
N LYS A 170 9.89 -27.28 6.25
CA LYS A 170 9.72 -28.73 6.42
C LYS A 170 10.40 -29.57 5.34
N LYS A 171 10.35 -29.14 4.07
CA LYS A 171 10.94 -29.91 2.96
C LYS A 171 12.47 -29.84 2.97
N SER A 172 13.15 -30.99 3.05
CA SER A 172 14.61 -31.07 2.92
C SER A 172 15.02 -31.01 1.44
N ASN A 173 15.24 -29.81 0.92
CA ASN A 173 15.77 -29.66 -0.44
C ASN A 173 17.31 -29.56 -0.44
N LEU A 174 17.99 -30.66 -0.73
CA LEU A 174 19.46 -30.75 -0.78
C LEU A 174 20.08 -29.94 -1.94
N SER A 175 19.29 -29.54 -2.94
CA SER A 175 19.74 -28.73 -4.07
C SER A 175 19.97 -27.24 -3.75
N ILE A 176 19.52 -26.77 -2.58
CA ILE A 176 19.65 -25.36 -2.17
C ILE A 176 20.69 -25.25 -1.05
N SER A 177 21.69 -24.38 -1.25
CA SER A 177 22.70 -24.10 -0.24
C SER A 177 22.11 -23.53 1.06
N LEU A 178 22.78 -23.78 2.19
CA LEU A 178 22.37 -23.29 3.50
C LEU A 178 22.26 -21.76 3.55
N SER A 179 23.18 -21.07 2.86
CA SER A 179 23.19 -19.61 2.75
C SER A 179 21.93 -19.09 2.05
N THR A 180 21.57 -19.67 0.90
CA THR A 180 20.35 -19.30 0.15
C THR A 180 19.09 -19.59 0.94
N ARG A 181 19.01 -20.75 1.61
CA ARG A 181 17.84 -21.08 2.45
C ARG A 181 17.67 -20.09 3.61
N LYS A 182 18.77 -19.69 4.27
CA LYS A 182 18.73 -18.68 5.35
C LYS A 182 18.23 -17.33 4.83
N MET A 183 18.65 -16.92 3.63
CA MET A 183 18.14 -15.71 2.98
C MET A 183 16.64 -15.81 2.67
N GLN A 184 16.18 -16.92 2.10
CA GLN A 184 14.76 -17.14 1.78
C GLN A 184 13.86 -17.14 3.03
N LYS A 185 14.27 -17.77 4.14
CA LYS A 185 13.52 -17.76 5.40
C LYS A 185 13.36 -16.35 5.98
N SER A 186 14.45 -15.60 6.03
CA SER A 186 14.40 -14.20 6.51
C SER A 186 13.55 -13.31 5.59
N PHE A 187 13.52 -13.61 4.30
CA PHE A 187 12.73 -12.88 3.32
C PHE A 187 11.23 -13.22 3.44
N PHE A 188 10.88 -14.49 3.58
CA PHE A 188 9.50 -14.95 3.81
C PHE A 188 8.88 -14.32 5.06
N LEU A 189 9.61 -14.32 6.19
CA LEU A 189 9.13 -13.68 7.42
C LEU A 189 8.87 -12.17 7.23
N ALA A 190 9.72 -11.48 6.47
CA ALA A 190 9.51 -10.07 6.16
C ALA A 190 8.23 -9.84 5.35
N ILE A 191 7.95 -10.70 4.36
CA ILE A 191 6.69 -10.63 3.59
C ILE A 191 5.47 -10.87 4.47
N CYS A 192 5.51 -11.84 5.39
CA CYS A 192 4.38 -12.06 6.30
C CYS A 192 4.06 -10.79 7.12
N VAL A 193 5.08 -10.13 7.68
CA VAL A 193 4.90 -8.87 8.41
C VAL A 193 4.40 -7.75 7.49
N GLN A 194 4.91 -7.69 6.25
CA GLN A 194 4.45 -6.73 5.23
C GLN A 194 2.98 -6.88 4.88
N ILE A 195 2.43 -8.10 4.88
CA ILE A 195 1.02 -8.35 4.59
C ILE A 195 0.16 -7.99 5.82
N MET A 196 0.63 -8.32 7.03
CA MET A 196 -0.14 -8.09 8.25
C MET A 196 -0.36 -6.60 8.57
N VAL A 197 0.66 -5.75 8.36
CA VAL A 197 0.57 -4.33 8.72
C VAL A 197 -0.55 -3.59 7.94
N PRO A 198 -0.62 -3.66 6.60
CA PRO A 198 -1.72 -3.08 5.84
C PRO A 198 -3.07 -3.78 6.09
N ALA A 199 -3.09 -5.08 6.37
CA ALA A 199 -4.32 -5.80 6.69
C ALA A 199 -5.00 -5.28 7.97
N ILE A 200 -4.22 -4.99 9.02
CA ILE A 200 -4.72 -4.37 10.26
C ILE A 200 -5.28 -2.97 9.95
N LEU A 201 -4.59 -2.21 9.11
CA LEU A 201 -5.03 -0.86 8.73
C LEU A 201 -6.37 -0.87 7.98
N LEU A 202 -6.67 -1.94 7.22
CA LEU A 202 -7.95 -2.15 6.53
C LEU A 202 -9.05 -2.74 7.42
N ALA A 203 -8.72 -3.40 8.52
CA ALA A 203 -9.72 -3.95 9.44
C ALA A 203 -10.53 -2.85 10.15
N LEU A 204 -9.89 -1.73 10.48
CA LEU A 204 -10.54 -0.59 11.16
C LEU A 204 -11.70 0.01 10.32
N PRO A 205 -11.54 0.27 9.02
CA PRO A 205 -12.63 0.62 8.09
C PRO A 205 -13.82 -0.34 8.11
N LEU A 206 -13.57 -1.65 8.16
CA LEU A 206 -14.63 -2.66 8.13
C LEU A 206 -15.47 -2.63 9.42
N ILE A 207 -14.80 -2.50 10.57
CA ILE A 207 -15.47 -2.36 11.87
C ILE A 207 -16.33 -1.07 11.89
N TYR A 208 -15.81 0.02 11.33
CA TYR A 208 -16.53 1.28 11.22
C TYR A 208 -17.80 1.16 10.36
N VAL A 209 -17.71 0.56 9.16
CA VAL A 209 -18.88 0.37 8.29
C VAL A 209 -19.91 -0.52 8.95
N ALA A 210 -19.50 -1.61 9.61
CA ALA A 210 -20.41 -2.49 10.34
C ALA A 210 -21.15 -1.74 11.46
N TYR A 211 -20.45 -0.90 12.23
CA TYR A 211 -21.05 -0.06 13.26
C TYR A 211 -22.08 0.92 12.68
N LEU A 212 -21.79 1.57 11.56
CA LEU A 212 -22.73 2.51 10.92
C LEU A 212 -23.97 1.82 10.38
N CYS A 213 -23.82 0.65 9.73
CA CYS A 213 -24.94 -0.10 9.17
C CYS A 213 -25.90 -0.58 10.26
N ILE A 214 -25.41 -0.92 11.45
CA ILE A 214 -26.25 -1.38 12.57
C ILE A 214 -27.01 -0.22 13.22
N ASN A 215 -26.37 0.95 13.34
CA ASN A 215 -26.91 2.07 14.11
C ASN A 215 -27.60 3.15 13.25
N GLU A 216 -27.59 3.01 11.91
CA GLU A 216 -28.12 3.98 10.93
C GLU A 216 -27.61 5.42 11.14
N THR A 217 -26.41 5.57 11.69
CA THR A 217 -25.82 6.89 11.97
C THR A 217 -25.05 7.41 10.75
N TYR A 218 -25.27 8.67 10.39
CA TYR A 218 -24.49 9.35 9.36
C TYR A 218 -23.45 10.28 9.99
N ASN A 219 -22.17 10.11 9.65
CA ASN A 219 -21.10 11.01 10.06
C ASN A 219 -20.07 11.20 8.94
N GLN A 220 -20.11 12.35 8.28
CA GLN A 220 -19.21 12.63 7.16
C GLN A 220 -17.73 12.72 7.53
N ALA A 221 -17.39 13.20 8.73
CA ALA A 221 -15.99 13.25 9.15
C ALA A 221 -15.40 11.84 9.26
N ALA A 222 -16.17 10.92 9.84
CA ALA A 222 -15.76 9.53 9.95
C ALA A 222 -15.75 8.82 8.57
N ASN A 223 -16.68 9.13 7.66
CA ASN A 223 -16.61 8.68 6.26
C ASN A 223 -15.34 9.19 5.55
N ASN A 224 -14.94 10.44 5.79
CA ASN A 224 -13.70 10.99 5.24
C ASN A 224 -12.47 10.24 5.80
N PHE A 225 -12.43 9.94 7.11
CA PHE A 225 -11.35 9.13 7.69
C PHE A 225 -11.31 7.70 7.15
N PHE A 226 -12.49 7.10 6.90
CA PHE A 226 -12.60 5.81 6.22
C PHE A 226 -11.91 5.86 4.85
N ILE A 227 -12.16 6.88 4.02
CA ILE A 227 -11.45 7.02 2.74
C ILE A 227 -9.94 7.25 2.92
N LEU A 228 -9.54 8.03 3.92
CA LEU A 228 -8.12 8.30 4.19
C LEU A 228 -7.35 7.04 4.60
N SER A 229 -7.96 6.10 5.33
CA SER A 229 -7.30 4.82 5.63
C SER A 229 -6.98 4.01 4.37
N PHE A 230 -7.86 4.01 3.37
CA PHE A 230 -7.54 3.40 2.07
C PHE A 230 -6.38 4.14 1.40
N GLY A 231 -6.33 5.48 1.47
CA GLY A 231 -5.21 6.25 0.94
C GLY A 231 -3.85 5.95 1.59
N ILE A 232 -3.82 5.57 2.87
CA ILE A 232 -2.59 5.26 3.60
C ILE A 232 -2.12 3.79 3.37
N TYR A 233 -2.97 2.94 2.80
CA TYR A 233 -2.70 1.52 2.58
C TYR A 233 -1.41 1.27 1.75
N GLY A 234 -1.32 1.87 0.57
CA GLY A 234 -0.20 1.65 -0.35
C GLY A 234 1.13 2.10 0.24
N THR A 235 1.14 3.29 0.85
CA THR A 235 2.32 3.84 1.54
C THR A 235 2.74 2.98 2.73
N SER A 236 1.79 2.50 3.55
CA SER A 236 2.07 1.65 4.71
C SER A 236 2.67 0.30 4.30
N SER A 237 2.18 -0.27 3.19
CA SER A 237 2.73 -1.50 2.61
C SER A 237 4.21 -1.32 2.23
N THR A 238 4.54 -0.28 1.46
CA THR A 238 5.92 0.00 1.05
C THR A 238 6.82 0.36 2.24
N LEU A 239 6.31 1.11 3.22
CA LEU A 239 7.08 1.44 4.41
C LEU A 239 7.37 0.19 5.26
N SER A 240 6.37 -0.66 5.48
CA SER A 240 6.57 -1.96 6.14
C SER A 240 7.63 -2.78 5.41
N MET A 241 7.63 -2.75 4.07
CA MET A 241 8.65 -3.43 3.28
C MET A 241 10.06 -2.89 3.53
N ILE A 242 10.23 -1.57 3.52
CA ILE A 242 11.51 -0.91 3.82
C ILE A 242 12.01 -1.24 5.23
N LEU A 243 11.11 -1.22 6.22
CA LEU A 243 11.44 -1.43 7.62
C LEU A 243 11.68 -2.91 7.99
N THR A 244 11.05 -3.86 7.31
CA THR A 244 11.23 -5.28 7.61
C THR A 244 12.53 -5.83 6.99
N HIS A 245 12.86 -5.42 5.76
CA HIS A 245 14.05 -5.92 5.07
C HIS A 245 15.35 -5.30 5.59
N ARG A 246 16.25 -6.16 6.11
CA ARG A 246 17.54 -5.74 6.69
C ARG A 246 18.39 -4.86 5.76
N ASN A 247 18.47 -5.22 4.48
CA ASN A 247 19.26 -4.47 3.51
C ASN A 247 18.66 -3.09 3.21
N PHE A 248 17.33 -2.97 3.29
CA PHE A 248 16.61 -1.73 3.03
C PHE A 248 16.76 -0.79 4.21
N ARG A 249 16.53 -1.27 5.44
CA ARG A 249 16.84 -0.53 6.67
C ARG A 249 18.28 -0.02 6.73
N LYS A 250 19.25 -0.87 6.43
CA LYS A 250 20.66 -0.44 6.38
C LYS A 250 20.85 0.69 5.39
N THR A 251 20.21 0.62 4.22
CA THR A 251 20.26 1.68 3.22
C THR A 251 19.62 2.96 3.74
N LEU A 252 18.38 2.88 4.25
CA LEU A 252 17.66 4.02 4.84
C LEU A 252 18.47 4.73 5.94
N PHE A 253 19.00 3.98 6.90
CA PHE A 253 19.72 4.55 8.04
C PHE A 253 21.20 4.86 7.76
N CYS A 254 21.78 4.37 6.66
CA CYS A 254 23.16 4.70 6.27
C CYS A 254 23.24 5.76 5.16
N ILE A 255 22.13 6.19 4.55
CA ILE A 255 22.12 7.32 3.60
C ILE A 255 22.63 8.61 4.27
N GLY A 256 22.41 8.78 5.57
CA GLY A 256 22.99 9.89 6.35
C GLY A 256 24.43 9.69 6.83
N LYS A 257 25.03 8.51 6.61
CA LYS A 257 26.43 8.22 6.94
C LYS A 257 27.21 8.10 5.63
N ILE A 258 27.58 9.23 5.06
CA ILE A 258 28.63 9.29 4.04
C ILE A 258 29.87 8.63 4.66
N LYS A 259 30.12 7.36 4.32
CA LYS A 259 31.39 6.72 4.64
C LYS A 259 32.42 7.48 3.83
N LYS A 260 33.27 8.28 4.50
CA LYS A 260 34.56 8.68 3.91
C LYS A 260 35.17 7.42 3.31
N LYS A 261 35.42 7.43 2.01
CA LYS A 261 36.14 6.38 1.30
C LYS A 261 37.44 6.19 2.08
N LYS A 262 37.64 5.04 2.72
CA LYS A 262 38.95 4.71 3.29
C LYS A 262 39.87 4.61 2.08
N GLU A 263 40.79 5.57 1.93
CA GLU A 263 41.93 5.39 1.05
C GLU A 263 42.58 4.06 1.43
N VAL A 264 42.64 3.16 0.46
CA VAL A 264 43.41 1.93 0.59
C VAL A 264 44.86 2.39 0.54
N SER A 265 45.47 2.62 1.70
CA SER A 265 46.91 2.75 1.83
C SER A 265 47.50 1.38 1.50
N ILE A 266 47.97 1.21 0.27
CA ILE A 266 48.77 0.06 -0.15
C ILE A 266 50.07 0.15 0.65
N ASN A 267 50.15 -0.63 1.73
CA ASN A 267 51.37 -0.75 2.50
C ASN A 267 52.23 -1.80 1.80
N ILE A 268 53.12 -1.33 0.92
CA ILE A 268 54.17 -2.16 0.32
C ILE A 268 55.14 -2.51 1.45
N LYS A 269 54.85 -3.57 2.20
CA LYS A 269 55.90 -4.26 2.94
C LYS A 269 56.72 -5.02 1.90
N GLU A 270 57.99 -4.65 1.79
CA GLU A 270 59.01 -5.33 1.01
C GLU A 270 58.87 -6.86 1.12
N SER A 271 58.30 -7.47 0.09
CA SER A 271 58.49 -8.89 -0.15
C SER A 271 59.90 -9.05 -0.69
N LYS A 272 60.81 -9.63 0.12
CA LYS A 272 62.08 -10.16 -0.37
C LYS A 272 61.79 -11.05 -1.58
N ILE A 273 62.17 -10.58 -2.75
CA ILE A 273 62.17 -11.36 -3.98
C ILE A 273 63.26 -12.43 -3.81
N VAL A 274 62.86 -13.65 -3.49
CA VAL A 274 63.74 -14.82 -3.69
C VAL A 274 63.70 -15.10 -5.19
N ILE A 275 64.76 -14.69 -5.88
CA ILE A 275 64.99 -15.02 -7.29
C ILE A 275 65.33 -16.51 -7.35
N SER A 276 64.33 -17.37 -7.57
CA SER A 276 64.60 -18.72 -8.07
C SER A 276 64.90 -18.63 -9.57
N ARG A 277 66.14 -18.97 -9.97
CA ARG A 277 66.60 -19.03 -11.36
C ARG A 277 65.75 -20.00 -12.20
N PRO A 278 65.60 -19.77 -13.52
CA PRO A 278 64.77 -20.60 -14.38
C PRO A 278 65.49 -21.88 -14.85
N PHE A 279 64.66 -22.93 -14.91
CA PHE A 279 64.65 -24.12 -15.77
C PHE A 279 65.75 -24.39 -16.82
N GLY A 280 66.26 -25.64 -16.78
CA GLY A 280 66.32 -26.53 -17.96
C GLY A 280 67.68 -26.77 -18.61
N LEU A 281 68.23 -27.99 -18.51
CA LEU A 281 68.33 -28.98 -19.60
C LEU A 281 69.24 -30.16 -19.21
N ALA A 282 68.76 -31.37 -19.54
CA ALA A 282 69.47 -32.52 -20.09
C ALA A 282 70.81 -33.00 -19.46
N ASN A 283 70.83 -34.24 -18.95
CA ASN A 283 71.32 -35.38 -19.74
C ASN A 283 71.25 -36.71 -19.00
N LEU A 284 71.08 -37.74 -19.83
CA LEU A 284 70.95 -39.16 -19.55
C LEU A 284 72.23 -39.80 -18.98
N THR A 285 71.99 -40.79 -18.10
CA THR A 285 72.69 -42.08 -17.78
C THR A 285 73.99 -42.49 -18.50
N PRO A 286 74.75 -43.48 -17.96
CA PRO A 286 74.40 -44.45 -16.91
C PRO A 286 75.21 -44.36 -15.61
#